data_AF-A0A948X4I0-F1
#
_entry.id   AF-A0A948X4I0-F1
#
_cell.length_a   1.000
_cell.length_b   1.000
_cell.length_c   1.000
_cell.angle_alpha   90.00
_cell.angle_beta   90.00
_cell.angle_gamma   90.00
#
_symmetry.space_group_name_H-M   'P 1'
#
loop_
_entity.id
_entity.type
_entity.pdbx_description
1 polymer ?
#
loop_
_entity_poly.entity_id
_entity_poly.type
_entity_poly.pdbx_seq_one_letter_code
_entity_poly.pdbx_strand_id
1 'polypeptide(L)'
;MNTDETNKFKQTHLEKWHETTRYYLFADQESLADAAVKALLASKLDSHGAQDHLISRVRGRLLRLLTRAAQHDQNPLQELERGFYFQVWFISQHPDVSKRLLGWLSQGSDTRIRRRIQMVIDQYESRICRMMEQAKHQGLIRSDIEPHTAASLFIGMIQSLAIRMNTDFHQRELLLREAVEVFTLYRARMAAPSN
;
A
#
# COMPACT_ATOMS: atom_id res chain seq x y z
N MET A 1 -9.15 24.10 -18.99
CA MET A 1 -9.33 23.15 -17.86
C MET A 1 -8.54 23.73 -16.70
N ASN A 2 -9.23 24.20 -15.65
CA ASN A 2 -8.67 25.15 -14.68
C ASN A 2 -7.69 24.48 -13.70
N THR A 3 -6.49 25.04 -13.63
CA THR A 3 -5.45 24.67 -12.64
C THR A 3 -5.93 24.89 -11.20
N ASP A 4 -6.83 25.84 -10.99
CA ASP A 4 -7.37 26.19 -9.66
C ASP A 4 -8.33 25.12 -9.11
N GLU A 5 -9.21 24.57 -9.94
CA GLU A 5 -10.09 23.45 -9.58
C GLU A 5 -9.29 22.18 -9.28
N THR A 6 -8.23 21.95 -10.07
CA THR A 6 -7.33 20.81 -9.88
C THR A 6 -6.54 20.94 -8.57
N ASN A 7 -6.11 22.15 -8.21
CA ASN A 7 -5.37 22.40 -6.99
C ASN A 7 -6.27 22.32 -5.74
N LYS A 8 -7.48 22.87 -5.81
CA LYS A 8 -8.49 22.76 -4.74
C LYS A 8 -8.91 21.31 -4.51
N PHE A 9 -9.12 20.55 -5.58
CA PHE A 9 -9.44 19.12 -5.51
C PHE A 9 -8.31 18.31 -4.84
N LYS A 10 -7.05 18.55 -5.23
CA LYS A 10 -5.86 17.94 -4.60
C LYS A 10 -5.78 18.30 -3.11
N GLN A 11 -6.01 19.56 -2.75
CA GLN A 11 -5.97 20.05 -1.37
C GLN A 11 -7.03 19.37 -0.49
N THR A 12 -8.29 19.30 -0.94
CA THR A 12 -9.37 18.65 -0.19
C THR A 12 -9.11 17.15 -0.02
N HIS A 13 -8.57 16.49 -1.04
CA HIS A 13 -8.16 15.08 -0.92
C HIS A 13 -6.98 14.89 0.03
N LEU A 14 -6.00 15.80 0.04
CA LEU A 14 -4.87 15.80 0.98
C LEU A 14 -5.32 16.02 2.44
N GLU A 15 -6.25 16.93 2.68
CA GLU A 15 -6.80 17.19 4.02
C GLU A 15 -7.62 16.00 4.53
N LYS A 16 -8.51 15.46 3.69
CA LYS A 16 -9.29 14.26 4.01
C LYS A 16 -8.40 13.03 4.18
N TRP A 17 -7.32 12.94 3.40
CA TRP A 17 -6.28 11.95 3.55
C TRP A 17 -5.62 12.07 4.92
N HIS A 18 -5.15 13.26 5.30
CA HIS A 18 -4.54 13.51 6.61
C HIS A 18 -5.48 13.17 7.76
N GLU A 19 -6.74 13.59 7.70
CA GLU A 19 -7.74 13.35 8.75
C GLU A 19 -8.05 11.85 8.90
N THR A 20 -8.30 11.16 7.77
CA THR A 20 -8.61 9.73 7.76
C THR A 20 -7.40 8.89 8.19
N THR A 21 -6.21 9.22 7.69
CA THR A 21 -5.00 8.46 8.05
C THR A 21 -4.55 8.75 9.47
N ARG A 22 -4.76 9.96 10.03
CA ARG A 22 -4.36 10.28 11.41
C ARG A 22 -5.02 9.36 12.43
N TYR A 23 -6.31 9.05 12.28
CA TYR A 23 -7.02 8.13 13.16
C TYR A 23 -6.41 6.72 13.13
N TYR A 24 -5.96 6.21 11.98
CA TYR A 24 -5.41 4.84 11.88
C TYR A 24 -3.89 4.76 12.09
N LEU A 25 -3.15 5.82 11.80
CA LEU A 25 -1.69 5.93 11.97
C LEU A 25 -1.31 6.09 13.45
N PHE A 26 -2.07 6.89 14.20
CA PHE A 26 -1.71 7.31 15.57
C PHE A 26 -2.55 6.65 16.67
N ALA A 27 -3.52 5.78 16.36
CA ALA A 27 -4.45 5.24 17.37
C ALA A 27 -3.88 4.21 18.36
N ASP A 28 -2.69 3.61 18.16
CA ASP A 28 -2.08 2.77 19.24
C ASP A 28 -0.70 2.12 18.94
N GLN A 29 -0.22 2.08 17.68
CA GLN A 29 0.89 1.17 17.31
C GLN A 29 2.21 1.84 16.94
N GLU A 30 2.27 3.16 16.81
CA GLU A 30 3.42 3.86 16.20
C GLU A 30 4.70 3.74 17.03
N SER A 31 4.61 3.92 18.35
CA SER A 31 5.78 3.86 19.25
C SER A 31 6.42 2.46 19.31
N LEU A 32 5.61 1.40 19.42
CA LEU A 32 6.11 0.02 19.55
C LEU A 32 6.53 -0.60 18.21
N ALA A 33 5.82 -0.29 17.12
CA ALA A 33 6.14 -0.82 15.81
C ALA A 33 7.36 -0.14 15.19
N ASP A 34 7.50 1.18 15.35
CA ASP A 34 8.63 1.93 14.79
C ASP A 34 9.94 1.60 15.50
N ALA A 35 9.95 1.56 16.84
CA ALA A 35 11.12 1.16 17.63
C ALA A 35 11.58 -0.27 17.28
N ALA A 36 10.63 -1.20 17.14
CA ALA A 36 10.96 -2.58 16.82
C ALA A 36 11.39 -2.75 15.34
N VAL A 37 10.86 -1.96 14.41
CA VAL A 37 11.31 -1.97 12.99
C VAL A 37 12.70 -1.37 12.88
N LYS A 38 12.99 -0.26 13.57
CA LYS A 38 14.32 0.33 13.70
C LYS A 38 15.33 -0.65 14.29
N ALA A 39 14.97 -1.33 15.39
CA ALA A 39 15.82 -2.35 16.01
C ALA A 39 16.12 -3.52 15.06
N LEU A 40 15.14 -3.94 14.26
CA LEU A 40 15.31 -5.02 13.28
C LEU A 40 16.19 -4.57 12.10
N LEU A 41 16.02 -3.35 11.60
CA LEU A 41 16.86 -2.75 10.56
C LEU A 41 18.31 -2.51 11.02
N ALA A 42 18.50 -2.26 12.32
CA ALA A 42 19.82 -2.10 12.95
C ALA A 42 20.55 -3.44 13.17
N SER A 43 19.83 -4.56 13.22
CA SER A 43 20.44 -5.89 13.30
C SER A 43 20.99 -6.32 11.93
N LYS A 44 22.16 -7.01 11.90
CA LYS A 44 22.67 -7.62 10.67
C LYS A 44 21.67 -8.68 10.18
N LEU A 45 20.87 -8.32 9.17
CA LEU A 45 19.85 -9.15 8.52
C LEU A 45 20.43 -10.23 7.58
N ASP A 46 21.68 -10.62 7.78
CA ASP A 46 22.38 -11.60 6.95
C ASP A 46 22.02 -13.04 7.34
N SER A 47 21.40 -13.23 8.51
CA SER A 47 20.91 -14.54 8.94
C SER A 47 19.50 -14.82 8.40
N HIS A 48 19.28 -16.06 7.94
CA HIS A 48 17.98 -16.53 7.48
C HIS A 48 16.84 -16.27 8.49
N GLY A 49 17.13 -16.35 9.80
CA GLY A 49 16.14 -16.06 10.85
C GLY A 49 15.72 -14.59 10.90
N ALA A 50 16.66 -13.65 10.72
CA ALA A 50 16.34 -12.22 10.68
C ALA A 50 15.51 -11.85 9.45
N GLN A 51 15.82 -12.43 8.28
CA GLN A 51 15.07 -12.21 7.05
C GLN A 51 13.63 -12.73 7.16
N ASP A 52 13.47 -13.95 7.68
CA ASP A 52 12.15 -14.56 7.95
C ASP A 52 11.30 -13.72 8.91
N HIS A 53 11.93 -13.16 9.94
CA HIS A 53 11.26 -12.31 10.91
C HIS A 53 10.80 -10.98 10.28
N LEU A 54 11.63 -10.35 9.45
CA LEU A 54 11.26 -9.13 8.72
C LEU A 54 10.06 -9.39 7.80
N ILE A 55 10.11 -10.44 6.98
CA ILE A 55 9.01 -10.80 6.08
C ILE A 55 7.72 -11.07 6.87
N SER A 56 7.81 -11.82 7.96
CA SER A 56 6.64 -12.14 8.79
C SER A 56 6.00 -10.90 9.42
N ARG A 57 6.81 -9.91 9.82
CA ARG A 57 6.34 -8.64 10.37
C ARG A 57 5.70 -7.76 9.31
N VAL A 58 6.29 -7.69 8.13
CA VAL A 58 5.73 -7.00 6.96
C VAL A 58 4.38 -7.62 6.60
N ARG A 59 4.31 -8.95 6.44
CA ARG A 59 3.06 -9.69 6.21
C ARG A 59 2.00 -9.35 7.26
N GLY A 60 2.36 -9.45 8.54
CA GLY A 60 1.44 -9.17 9.64
C GLY A 60 0.88 -7.74 9.59
N ARG A 61 1.71 -6.75 9.22
CA ARG A 61 1.28 -5.36 9.06
C ARG A 61 0.34 -5.22 7.86
N LEU A 62 0.73 -5.72 6.69
CA LEU A 62 -0.08 -5.69 5.47
C LEU A 62 -1.48 -6.29 5.69
N LEU A 63 -1.54 -7.46 6.34
CA LEU A 63 -2.80 -8.14 6.62
C LEU A 63 -3.63 -7.43 7.68
N ARG A 64 -3.03 -6.86 8.74
CA ARG A 64 -3.76 -6.10 9.76
C ARG A 64 -4.38 -4.83 9.21
N LEU A 65 -3.71 -4.16 8.27
CA LEU A 65 -4.23 -2.95 7.63
C LEU A 65 -5.54 -3.22 6.90
N LEU A 66 -5.58 -4.29 6.11
CA LEU A 66 -6.79 -4.70 5.41
C LEU A 66 -7.86 -5.27 6.36
N THR A 67 -7.53 -5.73 7.57
CA THR A 67 -8.51 -6.22 8.56
C THR A 67 -9.16 -5.08 9.33
N ARG A 68 -8.40 -4.07 9.73
CA ARG A 68 -8.96 -2.91 10.45
C ARG A 68 -9.86 -2.07 9.55
N ALA A 69 -9.57 -2.02 8.25
CA ALA A 69 -10.42 -1.35 7.28
C ALA A 69 -11.78 -2.07 7.12
N ALA A 70 -11.76 -3.41 7.02
CA ALA A 70 -12.95 -4.26 6.85
C ALA A 70 -13.95 -4.24 8.02
N GLN A 71 -13.54 -3.74 9.18
CA GLN A 71 -14.41 -3.66 10.36
C GLN A 71 -15.10 -2.30 10.49
N HIS A 72 -14.71 -1.30 9.71
CA HIS A 72 -15.11 0.09 9.92
C HIS A 72 -15.96 0.71 8.80
N ASP A 73 -15.88 0.21 7.56
CA ASP A 73 -16.69 0.73 6.44
C ASP A 73 -17.53 -0.38 5.80
N GLN A 74 -18.71 -0.03 5.29
CA GLN A 74 -19.47 -0.92 4.37
C GLN A 74 -18.97 -0.81 2.91
N ASN A 75 -17.99 0.06 2.65
CA ASN A 75 -17.51 0.41 1.31
C ASN A 75 -16.08 -0.12 1.07
N PRO A 76 -15.90 -1.25 0.36
CA PRO A 76 -14.59 -1.86 0.10
C PRO A 76 -13.62 -0.95 -0.68
N LEU A 77 -14.11 0.04 -1.44
CA LEU A 77 -13.23 0.98 -2.15
C LEU A 77 -12.61 2.03 -1.23
N GLN A 78 -13.32 2.47 -0.18
CA GLN A 78 -12.76 3.36 0.83
C GLN A 78 -11.67 2.65 1.65
N GLU A 79 -11.87 1.35 1.91
CA GLU A 79 -10.87 0.53 2.57
C GLU A 79 -9.60 0.36 1.72
N LEU A 80 -9.77 0.09 0.42
CA LEU A 80 -8.65 0.00 -0.52
C LEU A 80 -7.86 1.31 -0.59
N GLU A 81 -8.56 2.44 -0.60
CA GLU A 81 -7.96 3.77 -0.57
C GLU A 81 -7.11 3.97 0.69
N ARG A 82 -7.68 3.70 1.86
CA ARG A 82 -6.96 3.77 3.15
C ARG A 82 -5.74 2.86 3.16
N GLY A 83 -5.89 1.62 2.68
CA GLY A 83 -4.81 0.64 2.59
C GLY A 83 -3.66 1.11 1.71
N PHE A 84 -3.97 1.59 0.50
CA PHE A 84 -3.00 2.13 -0.45
C PHE A 84 -2.17 3.25 0.17
N TYR A 85 -2.85 4.25 0.72
CA TYR A 85 -2.23 5.42 1.30
C TYR A 85 -1.36 5.12 2.51
N PHE A 86 -1.81 4.24 3.40
CA PHE A 86 -0.99 3.81 4.52
C PHE A 86 0.28 3.11 4.03
N GLN A 87 0.19 2.25 3.01
CA GLN A 87 1.36 1.54 2.48
C GLN A 87 2.37 2.51 1.90
N VAL A 88 1.93 3.47 1.10
CA VAL A 88 2.80 4.50 0.52
C VAL A 88 3.48 5.32 1.63
N TRP A 89 2.72 5.75 2.65
CA TRP A 89 3.30 6.43 3.81
C TRP A 89 4.33 5.55 4.53
N PHE A 90 4.01 4.29 4.82
CA PHE A 90 4.92 3.37 5.50
C PHE A 90 6.23 3.18 4.72
N ILE A 91 6.14 3.03 3.40
CA ILE A 91 7.31 2.92 2.52
C ILE A 91 8.15 4.19 2.59
N SER A 92 7.52 5.38 2.60
CA SER A 92 8.24 6.67 2.69
C SER A 92 8.97 6.86 4.03
N GLN A 93 8.41 6.34 5.13
CA GLN A 93 9.01 6.36 6.48
C GLN A 93 10.09 5.30 6.65
N HIS A 94 9.97 4.15 5.98
CA HIS A 94 10.89 3.02 6.09
C HIS A 94 11.40 2.53 4.73
N PRO A 95 12.09 3.39 3.95
CA PRO A 95 12.57 3.02 2.61
C PRO A 95 13.52 1.82 2.65
N ASP A 96 14.32 1.67 3.71
CA ASP A 96 15.24 0.55 3.88
C ASP A 96 14.55 -0.82 3.94
N VAL A 97 13.32 -0.89 4.48
CA VAL A 97 12.54 -2.14 4.47
C VAL A 97 12.20 -2.51 3.04
N SER A 98 11.66 -1.57 2.28
CA SER A 98 11.27 -1.76 0.88
C SER A 98 12.47 -2.08 0.00
N LYS A 99 13.57 -1.34 0.17
CA LYS A 99 14.84 -1.56 -0.55
C LYS A 99 15.39 -2.96 -0.30
N ARG A 100 15.36 -3.45 0.94
CA ARG A 100 15.83 -4.81 1.27
C ARG A 100 14.93 -5.89 0.67
N LEU A 101 13.61 -5.77 0.81
CA LEU A 101 12.66 -6.73 0.22
C LEU A 101 12.80 -6.80 -1.31
N LEU A 102 12.92 -5.66 -1.98
CA LEU A 102 13.19 -5.59 -3.42
C LEU A 102 14.55 -6.20 -3.76
N GLY A 103 15.58 -5.91 -2.95
CA GLY A 103 16.90 -6.52 -3.09
C GLY A 103 16.85 -8.04 -3.04
N TRP A 104 16.15 -8.62 -2.06
CA TRP A 104 15.97 -10.06 -1.93
C TRP A 104 15.11 -10.68 -3.04
N LEU A 105 14.10 -9.97 -3.54
CA LEU A 105 13.33 -10.40 -4.71
C LEU A 105 14.20 -10.46 -5.98
N SER A 106 15.07 -9.47 -6.17
CA SER A 106 15.96 -9.35 -7.33
C SER A 106 17.21 -10.24 -7.23
N GLN A 107 17.63 -10.65 -6.04
CA GLN A 107 18.75 -11.55 -5.84
C GLN A 107 18.39 -12.97 -6.31
N GLY A 108 19.07 -13.43 -7.36
CA GLY A 108 18.81 -14.74 -7.97
C GLY A 108 19.24 -15.95 -7.13
N SER A 109 20.12 -15.76 -6.14
CA SER A 109 20.79 -16.84 -5.40
C SER A 109 19.96 -17.48 -4.29
N ASP A 110 19.11 -16.73 -3.59
CA ASP A 110 18.26 -17.26 -2.51
C ASP A 110 16.82 -17.42 -3.00
N THR A 111 16.51 -18.62 -3.51
CA THR A 111 15.17 -18.97 -3.99
C THR A 111 14.14 -19.09 -2.87
N ARG A 112 14.58 -19.37 -1.64
CA ARG A 112 13.70 -19.54 -0.48
C ARG A 112 13.15 -18.20 -0.03
N ILE A 113 14.01 -17.19 0.12
CA ILE A 113 13.58 -15.87 0.57
C ILE A 113 12.66 -15.22 -0.46
N ARG A 114 12.99 -15.34 -1.75
CA ARG A 114 12.15 -14.87 -2.86
C ARG A 114 10.77 -15.50 -2.82
N ARG A 115 10.69 -16.83 -2.65
CA ARG A 115 9.39 -17.54 -2.54
C ARG A 115 8.58 -17.04 -1.34
N ARG A 116 9.22 -16.76 -0.21
CA ARG A 116 8.53 -16.20 0.97
C ARG A 116 7.97 -14.81 0.71
N ILE A 117 8.72 -13.95 0.06
CA ILE A 117 8.23 -12.60 -0.29
C ILE A 117 7.07 -12.72 -1.31
N GLN A 118 7.19 -13.59 -2.31
CA GLN A 118 6.13 -13.82 -3.30
C GLN A 118 4.84 -14.30 -2.62
N MET A 119 4.91 -15.27 -1.70
CA MET A 119 3.72 -15.71 -0.95
C MET A 119 3.04 -14.57 -0.16
N VAL A 120 3.80 -13.60 0.35
CA VAL A 120 3.23 -12.43 1.02
C VAL A 120 2.51 -11.52 0.03
N ILE A 121 3.09 -11.31 -1.16
CA ILE A 121 2.47 -10.55 -2.25
C ILE A 121 1.18 -11.23 -2.71
N ASP A 122 1.23 -12.53 -3.01
CA ASP A 122 0.08 -13.31 -3.50
C ASP A 122 -1.09 -13.30 -2.49
N GLN A 123 -0.78 -13.44 -1.19
CA GLN A 123 -1.78 -13.37 -0.12
C GLN A 123 -2.42 -11.98 -0.03
N TYR A 124 -1.62 -10.93 -0.25
CA TYR A 124 -2.08 -9.55 -0.22
C TYR A 124 -2.96 -9.24 -1.43
N GLU A 125 -2.52 -9.64 -2.63
CA GLU A 125 -3.27 -9.53 -3.88
C GLU A 125 -4.60 -10.29 -3.82
N SER A 126 -4.61 -11.52 -3.33
CA SER A 126 -5.82 -12.32 -3.13
C SER A 126 -6.83 -11.63 -2.20
N ARG A 127 -6.36 -10.80 -1.27
CA ARG A 127 -7.24 -10.03 -0.39
C ARG A 127 -7.82 -8.81 -1.08
N ILE A 128 -7.01 -8.09 -1.85
CA ILE A 128 -7.47 -6.98 -2.70
C ILE A 128 -8.51 -7.49 -3.71
N CYS A 129 -8.27 -8.63 -4.34
CA CYS A 129 -9.19 -9.25 -5.28
C CYS A 129 -10.58 -9.47 -4.65
N ARG A 130 -10.64 -10.01 -3.43
CA ARG A 130 -11.90 -10.17 -2.69
C ARG A 130 -12.61 -8.84 -2.40
N MET A 131 -11.86 -7.78 -2.10
CA MET A 131 -12.43 -6.44 -1.91
C MET A 131 -12.98 -5.88 -3.24
N MET A 132 -12.30 -6.13 -4.36
CA MET A 132 -12.78 -5.76 -5.70
C MET A 132 -14.06 -6.52 -6.07
N GLU A 133 -14.13 -7.82 -5.78
CA GLU A 133 -15.33 -8.63 -5.97
C GLU A 133 -16.52 -8.08 -5.17
N GLN A 134 -16.29 -7.74 -3.90
CA GLN A 134 -17.30 -7.12 -3.04
C GLN A 134 -17.74 -5.76 -3.60
N ALA A 135 -16.80 -4.91 -4.03
CA ALA A 135 -17.10 -3.61 -4.63
C ALA A 135 -17.94 -3.76 -5.90
N LYS A 136 -17.61 -4.77 -6.73
CA LYS A 136 -18.35 -5.10 -7.95
C LYS A 136 -19.76 -5.56 -7.66
N HIS A 137 -19.92 -6.42 -6.66
CA HIS A 137 -21.23 -6.92 -6.23
C HIS A 137 -22.12 -5.79 -5.68
N GLN A 138 -21.53 -4.81 -5.00
CA GLN A 138 -22.21 -3.61 -4.51
C GLN A 138 -22.47 -2.55 -5.59
N GLY A 139 -22.05 -2.77 -6.84
CA GLY A 139 -22.20 -1.80 -7.93
C GLY A 139 -21.29 -0.57 -7.83
N LEU A 140 -20.27 -0.59 -6.96
CA LEU A 140 -19.33 0.51 -6.78
C LEU A 140 -18.28 0.60 -7.90
N ILE A 141 -18.01 -0.52 -8.57
CA ILE A 141 -17.17 -0.59 -9.77
C ILE A 141 -17.94 -1.20 -10.94
N ARG A 142 -17.55 -0.85 -12.17
CA ARG A 142 -18.20 -1.35 -13.40
C ARG A 142 -18.14 -2.88 -13.49
N SER A 143 -19.17 -3.47 -14.09
CA SER A 143 -19.32 -4.92 -14.23
C SER A 143 -18.31 -5.56 -15.18
N ASP A 144 -17.66 -4.79 -16.05
CA ASP A 144 -16.62 -5.24 -16.98
C ASP A 144 -15.23 -5.34 -16.33
N ILE A 145 -15.04 -4.76 -15.14
CA ILE A 145 -13.75 -4.83 -14.43
C ILE A 145 -13.51 -6.25 -13.92
N GLU A 146 -12.38 -6.85 -14.32
CA GLU A 146 -11.90 -8.13 -13.83
C GLU A 146 -11.16 -7.91 -12.48
N PRO A 147 -11.65 -8.49 -11.36
CA PRO A 147 -11.12 -8.23 -10.01
C PRO A 147 -9.62 -8.55 -9.83
N HIS A 148 -9.13 -9.63 -10.42
CA HIS A 148 -7.72 -10.02 -10.30
C HIS A 148 -6.80 -9.01 -10.99
N THR A 149 -7.13 -8.60 -12.21
CA THR A 149 -6.43 -7.56 -12.97
C THR A 149 -6.42 -6.24 -12.21
N ALA A 150 -7.55 -5.84 -11.63
CA ALA A 150 -7.62 -4.65 -10.79
C ALA A 150 -6.69 -4.76 -9.56
N ALA A 151 -6.62 -5.94 -8.93
CA ALA A 151 -5.72 -6.20 -7.81
C ALA A 151 -4.23 -6.17 -8.22
N SER A 152 -3.86 -6.81 -9.33
CA SER A 152 -2.48 -6.78 -9.85
C SER A 152 -2.03 -5.36 -10.18
N LEU A 153 -2.90 -4.55 -10.79
CA LEU A 153 -2.64 -3.13 -11.06
C LEU A 153 -2.40 -2.34 -9.77
N PHE A 154 -3.22 -2.58 -8.74
CA PHE A 154 -3.05 -1.96 -7.43
C PHE A 154 -1.67 -2.25 -6.82
N ILE A 155 -1.25 -3.52 -6.86
CA ILE A 155 0.09 -3.93 -6.39
C ILE A 155 1.19 -3.23 -7.21
N GLY A 156 1.04 -3.21 -8.53
CA GLY A 156 2.00 -2.58 -9.44
C GLY A 156 2.19 -1.09 -9.16
N MET A 157 1.11 -0.35 -8.85
CA MET A 157 1.20 1.06 -8.46
C MET A 157 2.07 1.25 -7.22
N ILE A 158 1.85 0.45 -6.17
CA ILE A 158 2.64 0.51 -4.93
C ILE A 158 4.11 0.17 -5.20
N GLN A 159 4.37 -0.89 -5.97
CA GLN A 159 5.73 -1.32 -6.30
C GLN A 159 6.48 -0.24 -7.08
N SER A 160 5.83 0.39 -8.06
CA SER A 160 6.44 1.47 -8.85
C SER A 160 6.81 2.67 -7.99
N LEU A 161 5.93 3.08 -7.07
CA LEU A 161 6.20 4.14 -6.09
C LEU A 161 7.36 3.75 -5.16
N ALA A 162 7.36 2.51 -4.66
CA ALA A 162 8.41 2.02 -3.77
C ALA A 162 9.80 2.03 -4.43
N ILE A 163 9.89 1.60 -5.69
CA ILE A 163 11.15 1.64 -6.45
C ILE A 163 11.63 3.08 -6.58
N ARG A 164 10.76 4.03 -6.97
CA ARG A 164 11.15 5.44 -7.13
C ARG A 164 11.54 6.11 -5.81
N MET A 165 10.84 5.81 -4.71
CA MET A 165 11.15 6.35 -3.37
C MET A 165 12.53 5.92 -2.86
N ASN A 166 13.05 4.79 -3.35
CA ASN A 166 14.38 4.29 -2.98
C ASN A 166 15.51 4.92 -3.78
N THR A 167 15.21 5.63 -4.87
CA THR A 167 16.20 6.21 -5.79
C THR A 167 16.56 7.66 -5.42
N ASP A 168 15.60 8.45 -4.94
CA ASP A 168 15.85 9.84 -4.53
C ASP A 168 15.04 10.23 -3.29
N PHE A 169 15.75 10.52 -2.19
CA PHE A 169 15.15 10.91 -0.93
C PHE A 169 14.51 12.30 -0.95
N HIS A 170 14.96 13.21 -1.82
CA HIS A 170 14.40 14.57 -1.96
C HIS A 170 13.06 14.56 -2.70
N GLN A 171 12.72 13.47 -3.39
CA GLN A 171 11.47 13.31 -4.12
C GLN A 171 10.37 12.62 -3.30
N ARG A 172 10.61 12.25 -2.03
CA ARG A 172 9.63 11.52 -1.22
C ARG A 172 8.30 12.25 -1.06
N GLU A 173 8.33 13.55 -0.78
CA GLU A 173 7.10 14.36 -0.67
C GLU A 173 6.36 14.49 -2.00
N LEU A 174 7.11 14.58 -3.11
CA LEU A 174 6.54 14.60 -4.45
C LEU A 174 5.87 13.27 -4.80
N LEU A 175 6.51 12.14 -4.48
CA LEU A 175 5.98 10.79 -4.70
C LEU A 175 4.76 10.50 -3.82
N LEU A 176 4.68 11.08 -2.62
CA LEU A 176 3.48 11.02 -1.78
C LEU A 176 2.29 11.75 -2.43
N ARG A 177 2.53 12.92 -3.05
CA ARG A 177 1.51 13.62 -3.84
C ARG A 177 1.10 12.82 -5.09
N GLU A 178 2.09 12.26 -5.80
CA GLU A 178 1.84 11.43 -6.98
C GLU A 178 0.99 10.19 -6.63
N ALA A 179 1.19 9.59 -5.45
CA ALA A 179 0.39 8.47 -4.99
C ALA A 179 -1.10 8.79 -4.93
N VAL A 180 -1.48 9.99 -4.48
CA VAL A 180 -2.88 10.46 -4.49
C VAL A 180 -3.42 10.53 -5.92
N GLU A 181 -2.65 11.08 -6.84
CA GLU A 181 -3.05 11.23 -8.24
C GLU A 181 -3.23 9.86 -8.94
N VAL A 182 -2.26 8.97 -8.75
CA VAL A 182 -2.27 7.61 -9.30
C VAL A 182 -3.45 6.81 -8.76
N PHE A 183 -3.72 6.87 -7.46
CA PHE A 183 -4.87 6.18 -6.87
C PHE A 183 -6.21 6.77 -7.34
N THR A 184 -6.30 8.10 -7.44
CA THR A 184 -7.50 8.78 -7.95
C THR A 184 -7.82 8.33 -9.37
N LEU A 185 -6.80 8.30 -10.24
CA LEU A 185 -6.93 7.85 -11.62
C LEU A 185 -7.34 6.37 -11.71
N TYR A 186 -6.75 5.53 -10.86
CA TYR A 186 -7.12 4.13 -10.72
C TYR A 186 -8.60 3.95 -10.36
N ARG A 187 -9.10 4.69 -9.36
CA ARG A 187 -10.53 4.67 -9.01
C ARG A 187 -11.42 5.18 -10.14
N ALA A 188 -11.05 6.28 -10.78
CA ALA A 188 -11.84 6.88 -11.86
C ALA A 188 -12.06 5.91 -13.02
N ARG A 189 -11.06 5.06 -13.34
CA ARG A 189 -11.17 4.03 -14.38
C ARG A 189 -12.08 2.86 -14.03
N MET A 190 -12.33 2.63 -12.74
CA MET A 190 -13.19 1.54 -12.28
C MET A 190 -14.60 1.98 -11.91
N ALA A 191 -14.79 3.26 -11.60
CA ALA A 191 -16.05 3.81 -11.15
C ALA A 191 -17.19 3.52 -12.13
N ALA A 192 -18.31 3.02 -11.61
CA ALA A 192 -19.54 2.88 -12.39
C ALA A 192 -20.00 4.28 -12.88
N PRO A 193 -20.54 4.39 -14.11
CA PRO A 193 -21.15 5.63 -14.55
C PRO A 193 -22.26 6.02 -13.56
N SER A 194 -22.24 7.27 -13.10
CA SER A 194 -23.34 7.83 -12.31
C SER A 194 -24.59 7.86 -13.19
N ASN A 195 -25.61 7.07 -12.86
CA ASN A 195 -26.95 7.20 -13.45
C ASN A 195 -27.62 8.51 -12.98
#